data_AF-A0A925V980-F1
#
_entry.id   AF-A0A925V980-F1
#
_cell.length_a   1.000
_cell.length_b   1.000
_cell.length_c   1.000
_cell.angle_alpha   90.00
_cell.angle_beta   90.00
_cell.angle_gamma   90.00
#
_symmetry.space_group_name_H-M   'P 1'
#
loop_
_entity.id
_entity.type
_entity.pdbx_description
1 polymer ?
#
loop_
_entity_poly.entity_id
_entity_poly.type
_entity_poly.pdbx_seq_one_letter_code
_entity_poly.pdbx_strand_id
1 'polypeptide(L)'
;MSELRSRLAIGALGLALACTASAPAEPSPTIESKRGAPSGPAAKPVAACPDLSLLEVASLPALPESPYASTLQEVWQRVLEKHYDRTLGCVDWPALRLSYAQKLVGVDDRGLAYAVINDMLAELGQSHFRLFAPGGRSEGDERIGPASPPMHVRWIEERMVVTRSTAKGKLGAIKPGSTLLAVDDRPFEAAIADARANTHRP
;
A
#
# COMPACT_ATOMS: atom_id res chain seq x y z
N MET A 1 -18.98 -77.77 11.66
CA MET A 1 -20.07 -78.11 12.60
C MET A 1 -20.48 -76.80 13.26
N SER A 2 -21.61 -76.24 12.85
CA SER A 2 -22.88 -76.31 13.58
C SER A 2 -22.86 -75.32 14.77
N GLU A 3 -23.45 -74.11 14.61
CA GLU A 3 -24.72 -73.67 15.25
C GLU A 3 -24.43 -73.19 16.72
N LEU A 4 -25.02 -72.17 17.36
CA LEU A 4 -26.35 -71.56 17.27
C LEU A 4 -26.51 -70.39 18.30
N ARG A 5 -27.36 -69.40 17.97
CA ARG A 5 -28.24 -68.52 18.82
C ARG A 5 -27.62 -67.61 19.89
N SER A 6 -27.74 -66.27 19.84
CA SER A 6 -28.92 -65.36 19.81
C SER A 6 -29.74 -65.30 21.10
N ARG A 7 -29.71 -64.12 21.78
CA ARG A 7 -30.87 -63.47 22.43
C ARG A 7 -30.73 -61.93 22.47
N LEU A 8 -31.83 -61.30 22.05
CA LEU A 8 -32.23 -59.89 22.01
C LEU A 8 -32.48 -59.24 23.38
N ALA A 9 -32.34 -57.91 23.45
CA ALA A 9 -33.35 -56.95 23.95
C ALA A 9 -32.87 -55.51 23.59
N ILE A 10 -33.37 -54.90 22.51
CA ILE A 10 -34.50 -53.94 22.42
C ILE A 10 -34.29 -52.65 23.21
N GLY A 11 -34.07 -51.57 22.47
CA GLY A 11 -34.27 -50.18 22.88
C GLY A 11 -34.59 -49.36 21.62
N ALA A 12 -35.87 -49.24 21.31
CA ALA A 12 -36.40 -48.52 20.16
C ALA A 12 -36.52 -47.02 20.46
N LEU A 13 -36.14 -46.16 19.51
CA LEU A 13 -36.83 -44.90 19.28
C LEU A 13 -36.65 -44.50 17.81
N GLY A 14 -37.71 -44.72 17.03
CA GLY A 14 -37.85 -44.14 15.70
C GLY A 14 -38.65 -42.84 15.77
N LEU A 15 -38.44 -41.98 14.77
CA LEU A 15 -39.44 -41.17 14.04
C LEU A 15 -38.63 -40.25 13.10
N ALA A 16 -38.60 -40.52 11.79
CA ALA A 16 -39.59 -40.18 10.77
C ALA A 16 -39.30 -38.81 10.09
N LEU A 17 -39.07 -38.93 8.78
CA LEU A 17 -39.20 -37.97 7.67
C LEU A 17 -39.99 -36.68 7.97
N ALA A 18 -39.44 -35.55 7.48
CA ALA A 18 -40.20 -34.64 6.62
C ALA A 18 -39.25 -33.72 5.83
N CYS A 19 -39.21 -33.89 4.50
CA CYS A 19 -38.84 -32.84 3.58
C CYS A 19 -39.92 -31.75 3.66
N THR A 20 -39.54 -30.49 3.89
CA THR A 20 -40.43 -29.35 3.65
C THR A 20 -39.70 -28.32 2.80
N ALA A 21 -40.08 -28.27 1.53
CA ALA A 21 -39.96 -27.07 0.73
C ALA A 21 -41.07 -26.11 1.19
N SER A 22 -40.72 -24.86 1.50
CA SER A 22 -41.69 -23.80 1.74
C SER A 22 -41.38 -22.61 0.83
N ALA A 23 -42.45 -22.09 0.23
CA ALA A 23 -42.52 -21.10 -0.84
C ALA A 23 -42.40 -19.63 -0.29
N PRO A 24 -42.55 -18.57 -1.11
CA PRO A 24 -41.85 -17.28 -0.96
C PRO A 24 -42.54 -16.21 -0.07
N ALA A 25 -41.69 -15.29 0.41
CA ALA A 25 -41.84 -13.86 0.72
C ALA A 25 -43.08 -13.33 1.49
N GLU A 26 -42.80 -12.63 2.59
CA GLU A 26 -43.51 -11.40 2.96
C GLU A 26 -42.50 -10.24 3.04
N PRO A 27 -42.86 -9.04 2.55
CA PRO A 27 -41.98 -7.87 2.53
C PRO A 27 -41.82 -7.24 3.92
N SER A 28 -40.57 -6.92 4.27
CA SER A 28 -40.26 -6.13 5.47
C SER A 28 -41.02 -4.80 5.47
N PRO A 29 -41.55 -4.34 6.62
CA PRO A 29 -42.21 -3.05 6.71
C PRO A 29 -41.21 -1.92 6.41
N THR A 30 -41.51 -1.13 5.40
CA THR A 30 -40.83 0.14 5.11
C THR A 30 -41.09 1.11 6.27
N ILE A 31 -40.09 1.34 7.12
CA ILE A 31 -40.12 2.49 8.03
C ILE A 31 -39.87 3.74 7.18
N GLU A 32 -40.96 4.39 6.76
CA GLU A 32 -40.93 5.71 6.16
C GLU A 32 -40.46 6.72 7.21
N SER A 33 -39.16 7.00 7.22
CA SER A 33 -38.57 8.03 8.09
C SER A 33 -38.93 9.42 7.57
N LYS A 34 -40.14 9.89 7.87
CA LYS A 34 -40.46 11.32 7.85
C LYS A 34 -39.66 12.01 8.95
N ARG A 35 -38.50 12.56 8.58
CA ARG A 35 -37.81 13.59 9.36
C ARG A 35 -37.59 14.80 8.47
N GLY A 36 -38.58 15.69 8.47
CA GLY A 36 -38.32 17.10 8.16
C GLY A 36 -37.64 17.73 9.37
N ALA A 37 -36.48 18.34 9.15
CA ALA A 37 -35.82 19.28 10.06
C ALA A 37 -34.88 20.17 9.22
N PRO A 38 -34.55 21.38 9.69
CA PRO A 38 -34.69 22.61 8.94
C PRO A 38 -33.52 22.92 8.01
N SER A 39 -33.80 23.68 6.95
CA SER A 39 -32.79 24.36 6.13
C SER A 39 -32.01 25.37 6.97
N GLY A 40 -30.93 24.90 7.61
CA GLY A 40 -29.85 25.78 8.04
C GLY A 40 -29.21 26.47 6.83
N PRO A 41 -28.54 27.62 7.01
CA PRO A 41 -27.87 28.30 5.91
C PRO A 41 -26.91 27.32 5.26
N ALA A 42 -27.06 27.15 3.93
CA ALA A 42 -26.26 26.24 3.14
C ALA A 42 -24.78 26.37 3.51
N ALA A 43 -24.23 25.30 4.09
CA ALA A 43 -22.79 25.19 4.24
C ALA A 43 -22.19 25.39 2.85
N LYS A 44 -21.24 26.33 2.72
CA LYS A 44 -20.46 26.49 1.49
C LYS A 44 -19.91 25.09 1.12
N PRO A 45 -19.97 24.67 -0.15
CA PRO A 45 -19.45 23.36 -0.52
C PRO A 45 -18.00 23.27 -0.06
N VAL A 46 -17.67 22.26 0.75
CA VAL A 46 -16.28 21.83 0.93
C VAL A 46 -15.80 21.52 -0.47
N ALA A 47 -14.85 22.31 -1.00
CA ALA A 47 -14.41 22.15 -2.37
C ALA A 47 -13.92 20.70 -2.55
N ALA A 48 -14.63 19.94 -3.39
CA ALA A 48 -14.20 18.63 -3.77
C ALA A 48 -12.82 18.74 -4.44
N CYS A 49 -11.96 17.76 -4.22
CA CYS A 49 -10.64 17.74 -4.85
C CYS A 49 -10.78 17.76 -6.37
N PRO A 50 -9.97 18.56 -7.09
CA PRO A 50 -10.04 18.65 -8.53
C PRO A 50 -9.65 17.33 -9.19
N ASP A 51 -10.35 16.95 -10.25
CA ASP A 51 -9.91 15.89 -11.16
C ASP A 51 -8.80 16.45 -12.05
N LEU A 52 -7.56 16.05 -11.77
CA LEU A 52 -6.38 16.52 -12.49
C LEU A 52 -6.25 15.92 -13.89
N SER A 53 -7.06 14.92 -14.26
CA SER A 53 -7.12 14.43 -15.65
C SER A 53 -7.72 15.47 -16.62
N LEU A 54 -8.38 16.50 -16.08
CA LEU A 54 -8.91 17.64 -16.83
C LEU A 54 -7.95 18.84 -16.88
N LEU A 55 -6.73 18.69 -16.35
CA LEU A 55 -5.76 19.77 -16.30
C LEU A 55 -5.19 20.08 -17.69
N GLU A 56 -5.32 21.34 -18.11
CA GLU A 56 -4.73 21.85 -19.35
C GLU A 56 -3.24 22.21 -19.13
N VAL A 57 -2.35 21.23 -19.29
CA VAL A 57 -0.90 21.40 -19.03
C VAL A 57 -0.28 22.54 -19.83
N ALA A 58 -0.75 22.78 -21.06
CA ALA A 58 -0.25 23.85 -21.92
C ALA A 58 -0.53 25.27 -21.37
N SER A 59 -1.46 25.40 -20.43
CA SER A 59 -1.79 26.68 -19.77
C SER A 59 -0.90 26.98 -18.56
N LEU A 60 -0.08 26.02 -18.11
CA LEU A 60 0.76 26.19 -16.94
C LEU A 60 1.94 27.14 -17.20
N PRO A 61 2.43 27.86 -16.17
CA PRO A 61 3.62 28.70 -16.29
C PRO A 61 4.83 27.91 -16.77
N ALA A 62 5.71 28.54 -17.55
CA ALA A 62 7.00 27.97 -17.94
C ALA A 62 7.88 27.68 -16.72
N LEU A 63 8.74 26.66 -16.80
CA LEU A 63 9.71 26.40 -15.74
C LEU A 63 10.89 27.38 -15.81
N PRO A 64 11.52 27.69 -14.67
CA PRO A 64 12.81 28.36 -14.68
C PRO A 64 13.88 27.47 -15.34
N GLU A 65 14.92 28.13 -15.86
CA GLU A 65 16.08 27.45 -16.44
C GLU A 65 16.87 26.68 -15.38
N SER A 66 17.12 25.40 -15.66
CA SER A 66 17.96 24.51 -14.86
C SER A 66 18.39 23.32 -15.72
N PRO A 67 19.60 22.76 -15.52
CA PRO A 67 20.01 21.51 -16.17
C PRO A 67 19.04 20.34 -15.95
N TYR A 68 18.21 20.40 -14.90
CA TYR A 68 17.29 19.33 -14.48
C TYR A 68 15.80 19.67 -14.69
N ALA A 69 15.48 20.82 -15.30
CA ALA A 69 14.09 21.25 -15.51
C ALA A 69 13.29 20.26 -16.39
N SER A 70 13.92 19.69 -17.43
CA SER A 70 13.30 18.68 -18.29
C SER A 70 13.01 17.38 -17.54
N THR A 71 13.95 16.90 -16.71
CA THR A 71 13.75 15.70 -15.88
C THR A 71 12.61 15.88 -14.90
N LEU A 72 12.54 17.03 -14.21
CA LEU A 72 11.41 17.33 -13.31
C LEU A 72 10.10 17.35 -14.09
N GLN A 73 10.06 18.00 -15.26
CA GLN A 73 8.85 18.07 -16.08
C GLN A 73 8.37 16.68 -16.53
N GLU A 74 9.28 15.83 -17.00
CA GLU A 74 8.94 14.48 -17.43
C GLU A 74 8.38 13.62 -16.30
N VAL A 75 9.00 13.69 -15.11
CA VAL A 75 8.51 12.98 -13.93
C VAL A 75 7.14 13.51 -13.52
N TRP A 76 7.00 14.82 -13.41
CA TRP A 76 5.75 15.48 -13.04
C TRP A 76 4.59 15.09 -13.96
N GLN A 77 4.84 15.14 -15.28
CA GLN A 77 3.88 14.79 -16.32
C GLN A 77 3.53 13.30 -16.27
N ARG A 78 4.52 12.43 -16.08
CA ARG A 78 4.31 10.99 -16.06
C ARG A 78 3.44 10.56 -14.89
N VAL A 79 3.60 11.18 -13.72
CA VAL A 79 2.69 10.97 -12.58
C VAL A 79 1.28 11.42 -12.95
N LEU A 80 1.12 12.66 -13.44
CA LEU A 80 -0.19 13.20 -13.83
C LEU A 80 -0.94 12.27 -14.80
N GLU A 81 -0.25 11.71 -15.80
CA GLU A 81 -0.86 10.89 -16.84
C GLU A 81 -1.10 9.43 -16.47
N LYS A 82 -0.25 8.86 -15.59
CA LYS A 82 -0.22 7.40 -15.34
C LYS A 82 -0.70 7.01 -13.96
N HIS A 83 -0.87 7.96 -13.05
CA HIS A 83 -1.36 7.66 -11.72
C HIS A 83 -2.82 7.17 -11.77
N TYR A 84 -3.16 6.18 -10.94
CA TYR A 84 -4.49 5.57 -10.93
C TYR A 84 -5.54 6.51 -10.29
N ASP A 85 -5.14 7.25 -9.26
CA ASP A 85 -5.94 8.30 -8.63
C ASP A 85 -5.75 9.61 -9.40
N ARG A 86 -6.85 10.09 -10.00
CA ARG A 86 -6.90 11.31 -10.80
C ARG A 86 -6.88 12.59 -9.97
N THR A 87 -7.05 12.49 -8.66
CA THR A 87 -6.96 13.64 -7.74
C THR A 87 -5.58 13.77 -7.11
N LEU A 88 -4.70 12.78 -7.30
CA LEU A 88 -3.38 12.69 -6.68
C LEU A 88 -3.42 12.92 -5.15
N GLY A 89 -4.41 12.37 -4.45
CA GLY A 89 -4.56 12.58 -3.01
C GLY A 89 -4.86 14.03 -2.63
N CYS A 90 -5.46 14.80 -3.55
CA CYS A 90 -5.81 16.21 -3.37
C CYS A 90 -4.62 17.17 -3.21
N VAL A 91 -3.41 16.75 -3.60
CA VAL A 91 -2.25 17.65 -3.63
C VAL A 91 -2.39 18.67 -4.76
N ASP A 92 -1.89 19.89 -4.56
CA ASP A 92 -1.81 20.90 -5.63
C ASP A 92 -0.66 20.58 -6.59
N TRP A 93 -0.83 19.52 -7.37
CA TRP A 93 0.17 19.03 -8.31
C TRP A 93 0.65 20.12 -9.29
N PRO A 94 -0.21 20.97 -9.87
CA PRO A 94 0.24 22.11 -10.68
C PRO A 94 1.18 23.06 -9.94
N ALA A 95 0.88 23.42 -8.69
CA ALA A 95 1.74 24.29 -7.91
C ALA A 95 3.09 23.62 -7.59
N LEU A 96 3.08 22.33 -7.22
CA LEU A 96 4.30 21.59 -6.91
C LEU A 96 5.29 21.58 -8.09
N ARG A 97 4.80 21.51 -9.34
CA ARG A 97 5.61 21.61 -10.55
C ARG A 97 6.54 22.83 -10.53
N LEU A 98 5.96 23.99 -10.27
CA LEU A 98 6.68 25.25 -10.30
C LEU A 98 7.54 25.44 -9.04
N SER A 99 6.99 25.13 -7.86
CA SER A 99 7.70 25.24 -6.59
C SER A 99 8.97 24.41 -6.55
N TYR A 100 8.92 23.16 -7.03
CA TYR A 100 10.09 22.28 -7.05
C TYR A 100 11.05 22.60 -8.19
N ALA A 101 10.58 23.11 -9.33
CA ALA A 101 11.48 23.60 -10.37
C ALA A 101 12.29 24.83 -9.90
N GLN A 102 11.71 25.72 -9.10
CA GLN A 102 12.44 26.84 -8.50
C GLN A 102 13.56 26.37 -7.57
N LYS A 103 13.38 25.26 -6.85
CA LYS A 103 14.42 24.65 -6.01
C LYS A 103 15.59 24.08 -6.82
N LEU A 104 15.43 23.85 -8.13
CA LEU A 104 16.48 23.34 -9.02
C LEU A 104 17.32 24.46 -9.67
N VAL A 105 16.97 25.73 -9.48
CA VAL A 105 17.74 26.85 -10.03
C VAL A 105 19.12 26.91 -9.38
N GLY A 106 20.17 26.83 -10.19
CA GLY A 106 21.56 26.82 -9.72
C GLY A 106 22.03 25.50 -9.10
N VAL A 107 21.22 24.43 -9.16
CA VAL A 107 21.63 23.09 -8.73
C VAL A 107 22.34 22.39 -9.90
N ASP A 108 23.65 22.20 -9.76
CA ASP A 108 24.45 21.47 -10.76
C ASP A 108 24.69 20.01 -10.36
N ASP A 109 24.63 19.69 -9.05
CA ASP A 109 24.81 18.33 -8.57
C ASP A 109 23.59 17.45 -8.86
N ARG A 110 23.84 16.32 -9.53
CA ARG A 110 22.79 15.40 -9.95
C ARG A 110 22.12 14.69 -8.76
N GLY A 111 22.87 14.36 -7.72
CA GLY A 111 22.32 13.73 -6.53
C GLY A 111 21.32 14.66 -5.82
N LEU A 112 21.72 15.91 -5.62
CA LEU A 112 20.86 16.96 -5.05
C LEU A 112 19.63 17.22 -5.91
N ALA A 113 19.76 17.29 -7.24
CA ALA A 113 18.62 17.46 -8.13
C ALA A 113 17.60 16.31 -8.02
N TYR A 114 18.09 15.07 -7.97
CA TYR A 114 17.22 13.89 -7.81
C TYR A 114 16.59 13.82 -6.41
N ALA A 115 17.27 14.31 -5.37
CA ALA A 115 16.69 14.47 -4.04
C ALA A 115 15.51 15.46 -4.08
N VAL A 116 15.69 16.63 -4.70
CA VAL A 116 14.62 17.63 -4.87
C VAL A 116 13.41 17.06 -5.63
N ILE A 117 13.63 16.29 -6.69
CA ILE A 117 12.53 15.65 -7.43
C ILE A 117 11.85 14.56 -6.57
N ASN A 118 12.61 13.82 -5.78
CA ASN A 118 12.06 12.82 -4.86
C ASN A 118 11.25 13.46 -3.72
N ASP A 119 11.64 14.64 -3.25
CA ASP A 119 10.85 15.41 -2.28
C ASP A 119 9.49 15.80 -2.88
N MET A 120 9.45 16.23 -4.16
CA MET A 120 8.18 16.47 -4.88
C MET A 120 7.29 15.22 -4.95
N LEU A 121 7.89 14.04 -5.17
CA LEU A 121 7.16 12.77 -5.19
C LEU A 121 6.69 12.35 -3.80
N ALA A 122 7.42 12.71 -2.75
CA ALA A 122 7.07 12.41 -1.37
C ALA A 122 5.79 13.13 -0.90
N GLU A 123 5.46 14.28 -1.49
CA GLU A 123 4.20 15.01 -1.24
C GLU A 123 2.95 14.15 -1.48
N LEU A 124 3.05 13.10 -2.30
CA LEU A 124 1.95 12.16 -2.56
C LEU A 124 1.70 11.19 -1.40
N GLY A 125 2.60 11.13 -0.41
CA GLY A 125 2.47 10.25 0.76
C GLY A 125 2.57 8.75 0.45
N GLN A 126 3.11 8.37 -0.71
CA GLN A 126 3.13 6.99 -1.18
C GLN A 126 4.49 6.29 -1.00
N SER A 127 4.44 5.07 -0.44
CA SER A 127 5.62 4.21 -0.34
C SER A 127 6.07 3.72 -1.73
N HIS A 128 7.37 3.43 -1.89
CA HIS A 128 7.96 2.92 -3.15
C HIS A 128 7.75 3.83 -4.38
N PHE A 129 7.45 5.12 -4.15
CA PHE A 129 7.22 6.09 -5.20
C PHE A 129 8.40 7.06 -5.29
N ARG A 130 9.44 6.67 -6.04
CA ARG A 130 10.71 7.43 -6.13
C ARG A 130 11.32 7.35 -7.51
N LEU A 131 12.06 8.40 -7.86
CA LEU A 131 12.95 8.48 -9.01
C LEU A 131 14.34 7.95 -8.62
N PHE A 132 14.86 7.02 -9.44
CA PHE A 132 16.23 6.52 -9.31
C PHE A 132 17.14 7.18 -10.34
N ALA A 133 18.31 7.64 -9.90
CA ALA A 133 19.31 8.19 -10.81
C ALA A 133 19.88 7.12 -11.75
N PRO A 134 20.15 7.42 -13.02
CA PRO A 134 20.85 6.51 -13.92
C PRO A 134 22.20 6.09 -13.32
N GLY A 135 22.42 4.79 -13.14
CA GLY A 135 23.62 4.26 -12.46
C GLY A 135 23.69 4.53 -10.95
N GLY A 136 22.64 5.15 -10.37
CA GLY A 136 22.53 5.47 -8.96
C GLY A 136 22.05 4.26 -8.17
N ARG A 137 23.02 3.57 -7.59
CA ARG A 137 22.84 2.72 -6.43
C ARG A 137 22.47 3.63 -5.24
N SER A 138 21.27 3.54 -4.68
CA SER A 138 20.80 4.45 -3.60
C SER A 138 21.77 4.45 -2.41
N GLU A 139 21.95 5.54 -1.65
CA GLU A 139 22.66 5.47 -0.35
C GLU A 139 21.97 4.42 0.54
N GLY A 140 22.64 3.27 0.72
CA GLY A 140 22.05 2.01 1.22
C GLY A 140 22.45 0.80 0.38
N ASP A 141 22.82 1.03 -0.87
CA ASP A 141 23.16 0.04 -1.88
C ASP A 141 24.66 -0.33 -1.85
N GLU A 142 25.50 0.46 -1.17
CA GLU A 142 26.86 0.03 -0.77
C GLU A 142 26.84 -1.20 0.15
N ARG A 143 25.75 -1.42 0.91
CA ARG A 143 25.57 -2.63 1.75
C ARG A 143 24.92 -3.78 0.98
N ILE A 144 24.49 -3.55 -0.26
CA ILE A 144 23.86 -4.57 -1.09
C ILE A 144 24.97 -5.21 -1.93
N GLY A 145 25.61 -6.22 -1.33
CA GLY A 145 26.36 -7.19 -2.12
C GLY A 145 25.43 -7.89 -3.13
N PRO A 146 25.96 -8.50 -4.21
CA PRO A 146 25.13 -9.23 -5.16
C PRO A 146 24.47 -10.49 -4.55
N ALA A 147 24.84 -10.85 -3.32
CA ALA A 147 24.33 -12.02 -2.63
C ALA A 147 22.97 -11.73 -1.99
N SER A 148 21.94 -12.40 -2.50
CA SER A 148 20.65 -12.52 -1.83
C SER A 148 20.54 -13.91 -1.22
N PRO A 149 20.29 -14.05 0.10
CA PRO A 149 19.99 -15.35 0.68
C PRO A 149 18.77 -15.95 -0.04
N PRO A 150 18.77 -17.25 -0.40
CA PRO A 150 17.69 -17.84 -1.17
C PRO A 150 16.47 -18.14 -0.28
N MET A 151 15.90 -17.08 0.29
CA MET A 151 14.72 -17.07 1.13
C MET A 151 13.88 -15.82 0.87
N HIS A 152 12.56 -15.97 1.00
CA HIS A 152 11.60 -14.89 0.90
C HIS A 152 10.99 -14.64 2.28
N VAL A 153 10.96 -13.38 2.69
CA VAL A 153 10.43 -12.96 3.99
C VAL A 153 9.25 -12.02 3.77
N ARG A 154 8.20 -12.16 4.58
CA ARG A 154 7.06 -11.24 4.60
C ARG A 154 6.78 -10.78 6.02
N TRP A 155 6.24 -9.57 6.12
CA TRP A 155 5.68 -9.05 7.36
C TRP A 155 4.29 -9.64 7.61
N ILE A 156 4.11 -10.38 8.71
CA ILE A 156 2.85 -11.05 9.10
C ILE A 156 2.70 -10.94 10.61
N GLU A 157 1.58 -10.39 11.11
CA GLU A 157 1.30 -10.28 12.56
C GLU A 157 2.48 -9.70 13.35
N GLU A 158 2.99 -8.55 12.89
CA GLU A 158 4.13 -7.85 13.47
C GLU A 158 5.48 -8.60 13.48
N ARG A 159 5.58 -9.67 12.69
CA ARG A 159 6.78 -10.53 12.62
C ARG A 159 7.30 -10.62 11.18
N MET A 160 8.62 -10.69 11.05
CA MET A 160 9.27 -11.04 9.79
C MET A 160 9.28 -12.56 9.64
N VAL A 161 8.40 -13.10 8.80
CA VAL A 161 8.18 -14.53 8.63
C VAL A 161 8.74 -15.01 7.29
N VAL A 162 9.56 -16.06 7.34
CA VAL A 162 10.04 -16.75 6.14
C VAL A 162 8.86 -17.47 5.47
N THR A 163 8.55 -17.12 4.23
CA THR A 163 7.43 -17.72 3.48
C THR A 163 7.89 -18.79 2.51
N ARG A 164 9.13 -18.69 2.00
CA ARG A 164 9.78 -19.68 1.14
C ARG A 164 11.27 -19.65 1.42
N SER A 165 11.95 -20.79 1.38
CA SER A 165 13.40 -20.85 1.61
C SER A 165 14.00 -22.13 1.05
N THR A 166 15.13 -22.01 0.37
CA THR A 166 16.09 -23.10 0.12
C THR A 166 17.40 -22.88 0.87
N ALA A 167 17.46 -21.84 1.71
CA ALA A 167 18.62 -21.47 2.49
C ALA A 167 18.93 -22.47 3.62
N LYS A 168 20.21 -22.58 3.94
CA LYS A 168 20.73 -23.38 5.05
C LYS A 168 21.55 -22.49 5.98
N GLY A 169 21.24 -22.53 7.27
CA GLY A 169 22.05 -21.92 8.33
C GLY A 169 22.91 -22.97 9.04
N LYS A 170 23.59 -22.56 10.11
CA LYS A 170 24.45 -23.43 10.93
C LYS A 170 23.70 -24.65 11.49
N LEU A 171 22.41 -24.49 11.78
CA LEU A 171 21.53 -25.54 12.33
C LEU A 171 20.80 -26.36 11.25
N GLY A 172 21.11 -26.16 9.97
CA GLY A 172 20.46 -26.83 8.85
C GLY A 172 19.49 -25.94 8.08
N ALA A 173 18.49 -26.55 7.43
CA ALA A 173 17.58 -25.85 6.54
C ALA A 173 16.68 -24.85 7.28
N ILE A 174 16.58 -23.63 6.74
CA ILE A 174 15.65 -22.61 7.25
C ILE A 174 14.28 -22.89 6.63
N LYS A 175 13.28 -23.22 7.46
CA LYS A 175 11.95 -23.64 7.00
C LYS A 175 11.00 -22.46 6.84
N PRO A 176 10.02 -22.53 5.91
CA PRO A 176 8.86 -21.64 5.93
C PRO A 176 8.17 -21.63 7.30
N GLY A 177 7.67 -20.48 7.73
CA GLY A 177 7.10 -20.24 9.05
C GLY A 177 8.13 -19.80 10.10
N SER A 178 9.43 -19.92 9.84
CA SER A 178 10.47 -19.40 10.75
C SER A 178 10.35 -17.88 10.87
N THR A 179 10.53 -17.36 12.09
CA THR A 179 10.56 -15.92 12.35
C THR A 179 12.01 -15.42 12.34
N LEU A 180 12.25 -14.32 11.65
CA LEU A 180 13.54 -13.64 11.60
C LEU A 180 13.62 -12.64 12.76
N LEU A 181 14.57 -12.85 13.67
CA LEU A 181 14.69 -12.05 14.91
C LEU A 181 15.67 -10.88 14.75
N ALA A 182 16.78 -11.10 14.04
CA ALA A 182 17.83 -10.11 13.81
C ALA A 182 18.58 -10.39 12.50
N VAL A 183 19.26 -9.37 11.96
CA VAL A 183 20.33 -9.50 10.96
C VAL A 183 21.59 -8.90 11.57
N ASP A 184 22.66 -9.69 11.61
CA ASP A 184 23.85 -9.40 12.43
C ASP A 184 23.42 -9.13 13.89
N ASP A 185 23.92 -8.05 14.50
CA ASP A 185 23.56 -7.66 15.86
C ASP A 185 22.38 -6.67 15.93
N ARG A 186 21.64 -6.48 14.82
CA ARG A 186 20.49 -5.57 14.77
C ARG A 186 19.16 -6.32 14.89
N PRO A 187 18.47 -6.25 16.04
CA PRO A 187 17.16 -6.86 16.21
C PRO A 187 16.13 -6.15 15.32
N PHE A 188 15.20 -6.93 14.76
CA PHE A 188 14.15 -6.35 13.93
C PHE A 188 13.26 -5.40 14.72
N GLU A 189 12.98 -5.66 15.99
CA GLU A 189 12.14 -4.80 16.85
C GLU A 189 12.62 -3.34 16.87
N ALA A 190 13.95 -3.13 16.99
CA ALA A 190 14.55 -1.80 16.90
C ALA A 190 14.38 -1.20 15.49
N ALA A 191 14.66 -1.98 14.44
CA ALA A 191 14.49 -1.53 13.06
C ALA A 191 13.02 -1.19 12.71
N ILE A 192 12.05 -1.89 13.30
CA ILE A 192 10.62 -1.65 13.15
C ILE A 192 10.24 -0.34 13.85
N ALA A 193 10.74 -0.10 15.07
CA ALA A 193 10.52 1.14 15.80
C ALA A 193 11.06 2.34 15.01
N ASP A 194 12.28 2.23 14.47
CA ASP A 194 12.89 3.26 13.63
C ASP A 194 12.09 3.51 12.35
N ALA A 195 11.63 2.45 11.68
CA ALA A 195 10.82 2.57 10.47
C ALA A 195 9.47 3.24 10.75
N ARG A 196 8.83 2.95 11.89
CA ARG A 196 7.58 3.59 12.33
C ARG A 196 7.77 5.07 12.64
N ALA A 197 8.85 5.42 13.33
CA ALA A 197 9.19 6.81 13.64
C ALA A 197 9.41 7.66 12.38
N ASN A 198 9.96 7.05 11.32
CA ASN A 198 10.30 7.75 10.07
C ASN A 198 9.20 7.70 9.00
N THR A 199 8.15 6.90 9.16
CA THR A 199 7.02 6.83 8.22
C THR A 199 5.91 7.86 8.51
N HIS A 200 6.00 8.58 9.65
CA HIS A 200 5.03 9.59 10.08
C HIS A 200 5.55 11.03 9.99
N ARG A 201 6.55 11.31 9.14
CA ARG A 201 6.87 12.72 8.87
C ARG A 201 5.72 13.30 8.03
N PRO A 202 4.97 14.29 8.54
CA PRO A 202 3.85 14.88 7.81
C PRO A 202 4.32 15.57 6.54
#